data_AF-A0A0S8JU72-F1
#
_entry.id   AF-A0A0S8JU72-F1
#
_cell.length_a   1.000
_cell.length_b   1.000
_cell.length_c   1.000
_cell.angle_alpha   90.00
_cell.angle_beta   90.00
_cell.angle_gamma   90.00
#
_symmetry.space_group_name_H-M   'P 1'
#
loop_
_entity.id
_entity.type
_entity.pdbx_description
1 polymer ?
#
loop_
_entity_poly.entity_id
_entity_poly.type
_entity_poly.pdbx_seq_one_letter_code
_entity_poly.pdbx_strand_id
1 'polypeptide(L)'
;MGEDQRKADWLQVTEETNALDCLKRVCLFALQAEEDRLAWKWAVIALHSALYSFAICACEGTANLAVVRETKRGRRLIAIENALKLCQDDSYMRKWFGGHAIQLTSEQKQAFRFLKKIRDQFEHYQPMLWAIAYQELPYHAMQILDVIHSLSETRTWCHPPAGFFEEVRSTITKCRTILQESRAHREFNEMMRKQETLNVSDQDLRKRPDSSGPEHGAIGISCEAVFSAPEPHADPLPGNADGKT
;
A
#
# COMPACT_ATOMS: atom_id res chain seq x y z
N MET A 1 50.01 -11.99 -28.03
CA MET A 1 49.11 -12.10 -26.87
C MET A 1 48.04 -11.04 -27.05
N GLY A 2 46.85 -11.43 -27.47
CA GLY A 2 45.72 -10.52 -27.63
C GLY A 2 44.88 -10.56 -26.35
N GLU A 3 44.72 -9.41 -25.70
CA GLU A 3 43.86 -9.28 -24.54
C GLU A 3 42.39 -9.42 -24.98
N ASP A 4 41.77 -10.52 -24.57
CA ASP A 4 40.33 -10.77 -24.67
C ASP A 4 39.59 -9.84 -23.71
N GLN A 5 39.28 -8.65 -24.19
CA GLN A 5 38.58 -7.62 -23.42
C GLN A 5 37.08 -7.94 -23.43
N ARG A 6 36.66 -8.88 -22.58
CA ARG A 6 35.24 -9.13 -22.32
C ARG A 6 34.61 -7.84 -21.78
N LYS A 7 33.79 -7.18 -22.60
CA LYS A 7 32.92 -6.08 -22.14
C LYS A 7 31.98 -6.66 -21.06
N ALA A 8 32.04 -6.09 -19.87
CA ALA A 8 31.09 -6.42 -18.81
C ALA A 8 29.73 -5.81 -19.15
N ASP A 9 28.69 -6.63 -19.17
CA ASP A 9 27.30 -6.17 -19.24
C ASP A 9 26.83 -5.80 -17.82
N TRP A 10 26.49 -4.53 -17.62
CA TRP A 10 26.05 -3.99 -16.33
C TRP A 10 24.53 -3.86 -16.28
N LEU A 11 23.92 -4.30 -15.19
CA LEU A 11 22.52 -4.00 -14.90
C LEU A 11 22.40 -2.53 -14.46
N GLN A 12 21.74 -1.73 -15.29
CA GLN A 12 21.40 -0.34 -14.97
C GLN A 12 19.96 -0.27 -14.47
N VAL A 13 19.77 0.33 -13.29
CA VAL A 13 18.48 0.51 -12.67
C VAL A 13 18.36 1.98 -12.26
N THR A 14 17.31 2.63 -12.73
CA THR A 14 16.86 3.96 -12.32
C THR A 14 15.68 3.83 -11.37
N GLU A 15 15.32 4.92 -10.70
CA GLU A 15 14.17 5.01 -9.82
C GLU A 15 12.87 4.63 -10.56
N GLU A 16 12.68 5.09 -11.79
CA GLU A 16 11.50 4.81 -12.62
C GLU A 16 11.48 3.36 -13.10
N THR A 17 12.60 2.87 -13.62
CA THR A 17 12.68 1.48 -14.10
C THR A 17 12.52 0.48 -12.96
N ASN A 18 13.01 0.81 -11.75
CA ASN A 18 12.75 0.03 -10.54
C ASN A 18 11.27 0.06 -10.14
N ALA A 19 10.63 1.24 -10.17
CA ALA A 19 9.21 1.39 -9.85
C ALA A 19 8.34 0.52 -10.79
N LEU A 20 8.62 0.59 -12.09
CA LEU A 20 7.91 -0.19 -13.10
C LEU A 20 8.21 -1.70 -13.02
N ASP A 21 9.46 -2.11 -12.76
CA ASP A 21 9.75 -3.54 -12.54
C ASP A 21 8.97 -4.07 -11.33
N CYS A 22 9.00 -3.36 -10.19
CA CYS A 22 8.23 -3.74 -9.01
C CYS A 22 6.74 -3.90 -9.34
N LEU A 23 6.15 -2.95 -10.10
CA LEU A 23 4.76 -3.03 -10.55
C LEU A 23 4.50 -4.25 -11.45
N LYS A 24 5.41 -4.57 -12.39
CA LYS A 24 5.31 -5.79 -13.21
C LYS A 24 5.39 -7.06 -12.35
N ARG A 25 6.23 -7.07 -11.31
CA ARG A 25 6.31 -8.17 -10.35
C ARG A 25 5.00 -8.36 -9.58
N VAL A 26 4.25 -7.30 -9.29
CA VAL A 26 2.89 -7.43 -8.72
C VAL A 26 2.02 -8.29 -9.64
N CYS A 27 1.95 -7.98 -10.93
CA CYS A 27 1.09 -8.73 -11.85
C CYS A 27 1.54 -10.19 -11.97
N LEU A 28 2.86 -10.42 -12.04
CA LEU A 28 3.44 -11.75 -12.12
C LEU A 28 3.04 -12.61 -10.91
N PHE A 29 3.25 -12.10 -9.70
CA PHE A 29 2.98 -12.85 -8.48
C PHE A 29 1.49 -12.96 -8.17
N ALA A 30 0.68 -11.95 -8.55
CA ALA A 30 -0.77 -12.04 -8.46
C ALA A 30 -1.32 -13.15 -9.36
N LEU A 31 -0.77 -13.32 -10.57
CA LEU A 31 -1.15 -14.42 -11.45
C LEU A 31 -0.70 -15.77 -10.89
N GLN A 32 0.55 -15.87 -10.43
CA GLN A 32 1.08 -17.10 -9.81
C GLN A 32 0.26 -17.52 -8.58
N ALA A 33 -0.34 -16.56 -7.88
CA ALA A 33 -1.11 -16.83 -6.68
C ALA A 33 -2.40 -17.63 -6.89
N GLU A 34 -2.90 -17.73 -8.13
CA GLU A 34 -4.01 -18.63 -8.46
C GLU A 34 -3.61 -20.10 -8.32
N GLU A 35 -2.33 -20.43 -8.49
CA GLU A 35 -1.78 -21.78 -8.35
C GLU A 35 -1.12 -22.00 -6.98
N ASP A 36 -0.36 -21.00 -6.50
CA ASP A 36 0.36 -21.06 -5.23
C ASP A 36 0.01 -19.86 -4.34
N ARG A 37 -0.77 -20.10 -3.28
CA ARG A 37 -1.16 -19.05 -2.33
C ARG A 37 0.03 -18.34 -1.68
N LEU A 38 1.18 -19.00 -1.54
CA LEU A 38 2.38 -18.36 -0.97
C LEU A 38 2.95 -17.27 -1.88
N ALA A 39 2.62 -17.27 -3.17
CA ALA A 39 3.03 -16.20 -4.09
C ALA A 39 2.48 -14.83 -3.67
N TRP A 40 1.39 -14.75 -2.90
CA TRP A 40 0.92 -13.49 -2.33
C TRP A 40 1.92 -12.80 -1.41
N LYS A 41 2.80 -13.55 -0.76
CA LYS A 41 3.92 -12.97 -0.01
C LYS A 41 4.71 -12.03 -0.92
N TRP A 42 5.09 -12.53 -2.09
CA TRP A 42 5.88 -11.80 -3.06
C TRP A 42 5.08 -10.71 -3.76
N ALA A 43 3.79 -10.95 -4.03
CA ALA A 43 2.89 -9.92 -4.56
C ALA A 43 2.77 -8.71 -3.59
N VAL A 44 2.62 -8.96 -2.29
CA VAL A 44 2.54 -7.90 -1.26
C VAL A 44 3.83 -7.12 -1.15
N ILE A 45 4.98 -7.81 -1.11
CA ILE A 45 6.30 -7.14 -1.06
C ILE A 45 6.50 -6.30 -2.33
N ALA A 46 6.26 -6.86 -3.51
CA ALA A 46 6.38 -6.14 -4.78
C ALA A 46 5.44 -4.93 -4.84
N LEU A 47 4.21 -5.06 -4.34
CA LEU A 47 3.22 -3.99 -4.35
C LEU A 47 3.60 -2.85 -3.42
N HIS A 48 4.11 -3.17 -2.22
CA HIS A 48 4.64 -2.17 -1.31
C HIS A 48 5.87 -1.46 -1.90
N SER A 49 6.80 -2.22 -2.50
CA SER A 49 7.97 -1.65 -3.18
C SER A 49 7.58 -0.74 -4.34
N ALA A 50 6.61 -1.16 -5.16
CA ALA A 50 6.07 -0.33 -6.24
C ALA A 50 5.47 0.95 -5.68
N LEU A 51 4.53 0.86 -4.72
CA LEU A 51 3.92 2.03 -4.08
C LEU A 51 4.98 3.00 -3.55
N TYR A 52 6.01 2.48 -2.89
CA TYR A 52 7.07 3.30 -2.33
C TYR A 52 7.88 3.99 -3.43
N SER A 53 8.34 3.27 -4.44
CA SER A 53 9.12 3.85 -5.55
C SER A 53 8.32 4.90 -6.32
N PHE A 54 7.04 4.65 -6.62
CA PHE A 54 6.16 5.65 -7.24
C PHE A 54 5.95 6.88 -6.35
N ALA A 55 5.82 6.71 -5.03
CA ALA A 55 5.69 7.84 -4.10
C ALA A 55 6.98 8.67 -4.03
N ILE A 56 8.15 8.03 -4.00
CA ILE A 56 9.44 8.73 -4.04
C ILE A 56 9.60 9.53 -5.33
N CYS A 57 9.42 8.89 -6.49
CA CYS A 57 9.52 9.57 -7.78
C CYS A 57 8.52 10.73 -7.91
N ALA A 58 7.33 10.60 -7.33
CA ALA A 58 6.34 11.67 -7.33
C ALA A 58 6.75 12.89 -6.49
N CYS A 59 7.49 12.71 -5.39
CA CYS A 59 7.81 13.80 -4.46
C CYS A 59 9.29 14.23 -4.39
N GLU A 60 10.21 13.54 -5.09
CA GLU A 60 11.65 13.85 -5.05
C GLU A 60 12.02 15.20 -5.67
N GLY A 61 11.30 15.61 -6.71
CA GLY A 61 11.62 16.81 -7.50
C GLY A 61 12.99 16.70 -8.17
N THR A 62 13.63 17.83 -8.45
CA THR A 62 14.86 17.86 -9.28
C THR A 62 16.16 17.53 -8.54
N ALA A 63 16.19 17.56 -7.20
CA ALA A 63 17.44 17.51 -6.44
C ALA A 63 17.49 16.44 -5.34
N ASN A 64 16.49 15.57 -5.23
CA ASN A 64 16.35 14.48 -4.23
C ASN A 64 16.43 14.90 -2.74
N LEU A 65 16.67 16.19 -2.46
CA LEU A 65 16.86 16.73 -1.11
C LEU A 65 15.62 16.58 -0.22
N ALA A 66 14.43 16.47 -0.81
CA ALA A 66 13.21 16.29 -0.07
C ALA A 66 12.99 14.84 0.41
N VAL A 67 13.57 13.88 -0.32
CA VAL A 67 13.40 12.45 -0.07
C VAL A 67 14.62 11.81 0.59
N VAL A 68 15.79 12.46 0.54
CA VAL A 68 17.01 12.02 1.23
C VAL A 68 17.30 12.92 2.42
N ARG A 69 17.34 12.34 3.62
CA ARG A 69 17.74 13.03 4.86
C ARG A 69 19.16 12.67 5.25
N GLU A 70 19.93 13.67 5.65
CA GLU A 70 21.21 13.46 6.31
C GLU A 70 21.00 13.16 7.79
N THR A 71 21.61 12.08 8.26
CA THR A 71 21.61 11.68 9.67
C THR A 71 23.04 11.49 10.14
N LYS A 72 23.26 11.41 11.46
CA LYS A 72 24.56 11.01 12.04
C LYS A 72 25.07 9.66 11.52
N ARG A 73 24.19 8.80 10.98
CA ARG A 73 24.48 7.48 10.41
C ARG A 73 24.53 7.48 8.87
N GLY A 74 24.62 8.66 8.24
CA GLY A 74 24.64 8.82 6.79
C GLY A 74 23.31 9.25 6.18
N ARG A 75 23.28 9.27 4.84
CA ARG A 75 22.10 9.60 4.02
C ARG A 75 21.07 8.48 4.06
N ARG A 76 19.80 8.80 4.30
CA ARG A 76 18.68 7.85 4.36
C ARG A 76 17.48 8.37 3.61
N LEU A 77 16.78 7.49 2.89
CA LEU A 77 15.49 7.81 2.29
C LEU A 77 14.41 8.02 3.37
N ILE A 78 13.45 8.89 3.10
CA ILE A 78 12.28 9.10 3.96
C ILE A 78 11.38 7.86 3.98
N ALA A 79 10.74 7.59 5.11
CA ALA A 79 9.74 6.52 5.17
C ALA A 79 8.57 6.77 4.20
N ILE A 80 7.92 5.69 3.74
CA ILE A 80 6.82 5.72 2.77
C ILE A 80 5.65 6.61 3.23
N GLU A 81 5.35 6.67 4.53
CA GLU A 81 4.32 7.54 5.08
C GLU A 81 4.65 9.01 4.88
N ASN A 82 5.94 9.37 5.01
CA ASN A 82 6.39 10.73 4.79
C ASN A 82 6.36 11.06 3.29
N ALA A 83 6.72 10.12 2.42
CA ALA A 83 6.60 10.29 0.97
C ALA A 83 5.13 10.52 0.56
N LEU A 84 4.20 9.69 1.05
CA LEU A 84 2.76 9.86 0.78
C LEU A 84 2.21 11.16 1.35
N LYS A 85 2.64 11.59 2.55
CA LYS A 85 2.27 12.90 3.11
C LYS A 85 2.71 14.05 2.21
N LEU A 86 3.93 14.00 1.67
CA LEU A 86 4.40 15.00 0.70
C LEU A 86 3.57 14.97 -0.57
N CYS A 87 3.23 13.79 -1.09
CA CYS A 87 2.37 13.63 -2.26
C CYS A 87 0.94 14.16 -2.04
N GLN A 88 0.47 14.24 -0.80
CA GLN A 88 -0.84 14.78 -0.43
C GLN A 88 -0.82 16.28 -0.11
N ASP A 89 0.35 16.87 0.08
CA ASP A 89 0.51 18.29 0.39
C ASP A 89 0.47 19.12 -0.90
N ASP A 90 -0.65 19.82 -1.11
CA ASP A 90 -0.88 20.67 -2.27
C ASP A 90 0.14 21.80 -2.39
N SER A 91 0.56 22.37 -1.26
CA SER A 91 1.57 23.44 -1.25
C SER A 91 2.95 22.91 -1.65
N TYR A 92 3.25 21.66 -1.29
CA TYR A 92 4.48 20.99 -1.67
C TYR A 92 4.47 20.58 -3.14
N MET A 93 3.42 19.89 -3.59
CA MET A 93 3.35 19.34 -4.95
C MET A 93 3.26 20.41 -6.04
N ARG A 94 2.66 21.56 -5.75
CA ARG A 94 2.58 22.69 -6.69
C ARG A 94 3.90 23.42 -6.95
N LYS A 95 4.98 23.06 -6.24
CA LYS A 95 6.32 23.58 -6.53
C LYS A 95 6.83 23.17 -7.91
N TRP A 96 6.31 22.06 -8.45
CA TRP A 96 6.75 21.48 -9.71
C TRP A 96 5.66 21.58 -10.78
N PHE A 97 6.07 21.76 -12.04
CA PHE A 97 5.14 21.90 -13.15
C PHE A 97 4.31 20.62 -13.33
N GLY A 98 2.98 20.75 -13.35
CA GLY A 98 2.06 19.60 -13.47
C GLY A 98 1.84 18.81 -12.16
N GLY A 99 2.55 19.18 -11.09
CA GLY A 99 2.39 18.57 -9.77
C GLY A 99 1.04 18.92 -9.16
N HIS A 100 0.32 17.89 -8.73
CA HIS A 100 -0.92 18.03 -8.00
C HIS A 100 -0.92 17.06 -6.81
N ALA A 101 -1.53 17.49 -5.71
CA ALA A 101 -1.66 16.63 -4.55
C ALA A 101 -2.64 15.49 -4.83
N ILE A 102 -2.24 14.26 -4.50
CA ILE A 102 -3.13 13.11 -4.55
C ILE A 102 -4.11 13.15 -3.38
N GLN A 103 -5.32 12.65 -3.59
CA GLN A 103 -6.32 12.48 -2.54
C GLN A 103 -6.55 10.99 -2.32
N LEU A 104 -6.35 10.53 -1.09
CA LEU A 104 -6.56 9.13 -0.73
C LEU A 104 -7.93 8.95 -0.08
N THR A 105 -8.71 7.99 -0.59
CA THR A 105 -9.99 7.60 0.02
C THR A 105 -9.78 6.88 1.36
N SER A 106 -10.86 6.67 2.12
CA SER A 106 -10.84 5.88 3.36
C SER A 106 -10.35 4.46 3.10
N GLU A 107 -10.79 3.86 2.01
CA GLU A 107 -10.50 2.48 1.59
C GLU A 107 -9.03 2.35 1.19
N GLN A 108 -8.50 3.33 0.45
CA GLN A 108 -7.07 3.36 0.10
C GLN A 108 -6.17 3.54 1.32
N LYS A 109 -6.57 4.38 2.28
CA LYS A 109 -5.84 4.54 3.55
C LYS A 109 -5.88 3.25 4.38
N GLN A 110 -7.02 2.57 4.43
CA GLN A 110 -7.14 1.26 5.07
C GLN A 110 -6.26 0.22 4.38
N ALA A 111 -6.32 0.18 3.05
CA ALA A 111 -5.51 -0.73 2.24
C ALA A 111 -4.01 -0.53 2.49
N PHE A 112 -3.58 0.72 2.60
CA PHE A 112 -2.19 1.06 2.91
C PHE A 112 -1.76 0.57 4.29
N ARG A 113 -2.57 0.81 5.33
CA ARG A 113 -2.28 0.32 6.69
C ARG A 113 -2.19 -1.20 6.75
N PHE A 114 -3.12 -1.87 6.08
CA PHE A 114 -3.11 -3.34 5.97
C PHE A 114 -1.87 -3.83 5.22
N LEU A 115 -1.58 -3.27 4.04
CA LEU A 115 -0.42 -3.67 3.23
C LEU A 115 0.88 -3.53 4.02
N LYS A 116 1.07 -2.40 4.71
CA LYS A 116 2.25 -2.17 5.54
C LYS A 116 2.36 -3.22 6.63
N LYS A 117 1.29 -3.45 7.40
CA LYS A 117 1.27 -4.44 8.47
C LYS A 117 1.68 -5.82 7.96
N ILE A 118 1.10 -6.27 6.85
CA ILE A 118 1.38 -7.60 6.28
C ILE A 118 2.80 -7.67 5.70
N ARG A 119 3.27 -6.61 5.02
CA ARG A 119 4.62 -6.55 4.48
C ARG A 119 5.68 -6.65 5.59
N ASP A 120 5.50 -5.91 6.68
CA ASP A 120 6.40 -5.97 7.83
C ASP A 120 6.50 -7.39 8.42
N GLN A 121 5.38 -8.14 8.45
CA GLN A 121 5.38 -9.54 8.89
C GLN A 121 6.12 -10.48 7.91
N PHE A 122 6.09 -10.18 6.61
CA PHE A 122 6.78 -10.98 5.60
C PHE A 122 8.30 -10.71 5.53
N GLU A 123 8.71 -9.46 5.71
CA GLU A 123 10.12 -9.05 5.64
C GLU A 123 10.85 -9.27 6.96
N HIS A 124 10.25 -8.86 8.07
CA HIS A 124 10.82 -8.98 9.41
C HIS A 124 10.26 -10.22 10.11
N TYR A 125 10.44 -11.39 9.48
CA TYR A 125 9.94 -12.65 10.03
C TYR A 125 10.42 -12.83 11.46
N GLN A 126 9.47 -12.71 12.40
CA GLN A 126 9.63 -13.15 13.77
C GLN A 126 9.03 -14.56 13.85
N PRO A 127 9.67 -15.52 14.54
CA PRO A 127 9.11 -16.86 14.70
C PRO A 127 7.75 -16.80 15.42
N MET A 128 6.67 -16.79 14.63
CA MET A 128 5.30 -16.79 15.10
C MET A 128 4.40 -17.53 14.09
N LEU A 129 3.42 -18.27 14.60
CA LEU A 129 2.35 -18.81 13.75
C LEU A 129 1.32 -17.72 13.55
N TRP A 130 1.17 -17.27 12.31
CA TRP A 130 0.17 -16.26 11.95
C TRP A 130 -0.52 -16.67 10.65
N ALA A 131 -1.74 -16.19 10.48
CA ALA A 131 -2.56 -16.41 9.30
C ALA A 131 -3.21 -15.10 8.89
N ILE A 132 -3.53 -14.99 7.60
CA ILE A 132 -4.28 -13.88 7.02
C ILE A 132 -5.41 -14.40 6.16
N ALA A 133 -6.50 -13.64 6.12
CA ALA A 133 -7.59 -13.88 5.20
C ALA A 133 -7.10 -13.64 3.77
N TYR A 134 -7.00 -14.72 3.00
CA TYR A 134 -6.53 -14.71 1.62
C TYR A 134 -7.43 -13.86 0.70
N GLN A 135 -8.72 -13.86 0.97
CA GLN A 135 -9.75 -13.25 0.14
C GLN A 135 -9.66 -11.71 0.11
N GLU A 136 -9.10 -11.10 1.15
CA GLU A 136 -8.99 -9.64 1.25
C GLU A 136 -7.84 -9.08 0.40
N LEU A 137 -6.85 -9.90 0.06
CA LEU A 137 -5.61 -9.47 -0.59
C LEU A 137 -5.84 -8.83 -1.96
N PRO A 138 -6.64 -9.40 -2.89
CA PRO A 138 -6.89 -8.74 -4.17
C PRO A 138 -7.61 -7.40 -4.03
N TYR A 139 -8.56 -7.29 -3.09
CA TYR A 139 -9.28 -6.03 -2.86
C TYR A 139 -8.30 -4.92 -2.44
N HIS A 140 -7.47 -5.20 -1.42
CA HIS A 140 -6.47 -4.25 -0.92
C HIS A 140 -5.43 -3.95 -2.00
N ALA A 141 -5.00 -4.95 -2.78
CA ALA A 141 -4.06 -4.76 -3.87
C ALA A 141 -4.60 -3.79 -4.94
N MET A 142 -5.87 -3.92 -5.32
CA MET A 142 -6.50 -3.01 -6.27
C MET A 142 -6.58 -1.57 -5.74
N GLN A 143 -6.90 -1.38 -4.46
CA GLN A 143 -6.90 -0.05 -3.85
C GLN A 143 -5.51 0.61 -3.92
N ILE A 144 -4.44 -0.17 -3.73
CA ILE A 144 -3.07 0.35 -3.83
C ILE A 144 -2.64 0.59 -5.28
N LEU A 145 -3.08 -0.23 -6.22
CA LEU A 145 -2.86 0.04 -7.65
C LEU A 145 -3.53 1.35 -8.08
N ASP A 146 -4.68 1.71 -7.50
CA ASP A 146 -5.31 3.01 -7.73
C ASP A 146 -4.44 4.16 -7.21
N VAL A 147 -3.81 3.99 -6.04
CA VAL A 147 -2.87 4.98 -5.51
C VAL A 147 -1.64 5.11 -6.41
N ILE A 148 -1.07 3.98 -6.87
CA ILE A 148 0.07 3.97 -7.80
C ILE A 148 -0.31 4.69 -9.11
N HIS A 149 -1.51 4.44 -9.64
CA HIS A 149 -2.01 5.14 -10.81
C HIS A 149 -2.06 6.65 -10.58
N SER A 150 -2.68 7.10 -9.49
CA SER A 150 -2.71 8.53 -9.13
C SER A 150 -1.32 9.14 -8.98
N LEU A 151 -0.37 8.43 -8.34
CA LEU A 151 1.02 8.89 -8.21
C LEU A 151 1.71 9.01 -9.58
N SER A 152 1.50 8.05 -10.48
CA SER A 152 2.08 8.07 -11.83
C SER A 152 1.59 9.25 -12.67
N GLU A 153 0.37 9.74 -12.42
CA GLU A 153 -0.21 10.89 -13.11
C GLU A 153 0.30 12.23 -12.58
N THR A 154 1.03 12.28 -11.45
CA THR A 154 1.49 13.55 -10.85
C THR A 154 2.52 14.33 -11.67
N ARG A 155 3.03 13.79 -12.80
CA ARG A 155 3.94 14.46 -13.78
C ARG A 155 5.16 15.21 -13.23
N THR A 156 5.52 14.99 -11.96
CA THR A 156 6.71 15.55 -11.31
C THR A 156 8.00 14.78 -11.59
N TRP A 157 7.91 13.73 -12.41
CA TRP A 157 8.96 12.76 -12.71
C TRP A 157 10.08 13.39 -13.54
N CYS A 158 11.31 13.26 -13.07
CA CYS A 158 12.49 13.82 -13.74
C CYS A 158 12.99 12.87 -14.83
N HIS A 159 12.58 13.12 -16.08
CA HIS A 159 13.04 12.39 -17.27
C HIS A 159 12.63 10.90 -17.36
N PRO A 160 11.32 10.59 -17.28
CA PRO A 160 10.86 9.23 -17.50
C PRO A 160 11.25 8.75 -18.92
N PRO A 161 11.62 7.46 -19.08
CA PRO A 161 11.89 6.88 -20.40
C PRO A 161 10.72 7.04 -21.37
N ALA A 162 11.00 7.04 -22.67
CA ALA A 162 9.97 7.09 -23.69
C ALA A 162 8.98 5.92 -23.51
N GLY A 163 7.68 6.22 -23.53
CA GLY A 163 6.62 5.21 -23.34
C GLY A 163 6.36 4.78 -21.89
N PHE A 164 7.15 5.26 -20.92
CA PHE A 164 7.04 4.85 -19.51
C PHE A 164 5.60 4.90 -18.96
N PHE A 165 4.91 6.04 -19.08
CA PHE A 165 3.55 6.19 -18.54
C PHE A 165 2.52 5.33 -19.26
N GLU A 166 2.70 5.05 -20.55
CA GLU A 166 1.82 4.13 -21.29
C GLU A 166 2.02 2.70 -20.78
N GLU A 167 3.26 2.31 -20.53
CA GLU A 167 3.60 1.00 -19.99
C GLU A 167 3.10 0.83 -18.54
N VAL A 168 3.22 1.87 -17.70
CA VAL A 168 2.63 1.90 -16.35
C VAL A 168 1.11 1.70 -16.44
N ARG A 169 0.41 2.51 -17.26
CA ARG A 169 -1.05 2.39 -17.42
C ARG A 169 -1.46 1.00 -17.89
N SER A 170 -0.81 0.48 -18.92
CA SER A 170 -1.07 -0.87 -19.45
C SER A 170 -0.82 -1.96 -18.40
N THR A 171 0.26 -1.83 -17.62
CA THR A 171 0.60 -2.77 -16.54
C THR A 171 -0.43 -2.72 -15.41
N ILE A 172 -0.88 -1.54 -14.99
CA ILE A 172 -1.93 -1.38 -13.98
C ILE A 172 -3.24 -2.02 -14.47
N THR A 173 -3.65 -1.73 -15.71
CA THR A 173 -4.86 -2.33 -16.30
C THR A 173 -4.76 -3.86 -16.29
N LYS A 174 -3.64 -4.41 -16.77
CA LYS A 174 -3.40 -5.86 -16.76
C LYS A 174 -3.46 -6.45 -15.35
N CYS A 175 -2.77 -5.84 -14.39
CA CYS A 175 -2.79 -6.25 -12.99
C CYS A 175 -4.22 -6.26 -12.43
N ARG A 176 -5.02 -5.22 -12.71
CA ARG A 176 -6.41 -5.15 -12.24
C ARG A 176 -7.26 -6.26 -12.82
N THR A 177 -7.15 -6.54 -14.12
CA THR A 177 -7.87 -7.65 -14.74
C THR A 177 -7.55 -8.96 -14.04
N ILE A 178 -6.27 -9.27 -13.81
CA ILE A 178 -5.84 -10.47 -13.08
C ILE A 178 -6.48 -10.52 -11.68
N LEU A 179 -6.43 -9.41 -10.94
CA LEU A 179 -6.98 -9.34 -9.58
C LEU A 179 -8.51 -9.47 -9.55
N GLN A 180 -9.20 -8.87 -10.52
CA GLN A 180 -10.67 -8.93 -10.61
C GLN A 180 -11.17 -10.33 -10.97
N GLU A 181 -10.42 -11.05 -11.82
CA GLU A 181 -10.77 -12.41 -12.26
C GLU A 181 -10.32 -13.48 -11.24
N SER A 182 -9.42 -13.12 -10.33
CA SER A 182 -8.89 -14.01 -9.28
C SER A 182 -9.99 -14.71 -8.50
N ARG A 183 -9.74 -15.97 -8.14
CA ARG A 183 -10.67 -16.74 -7.30
C ARG A 183 -10.91 -16.06 -5.95
N ALA A 184 -9.86 -15.52 -5.32
CA ALA A 184 -9.98 -14.85 -4.03
C ALA A 184 -10.90 -13.64 -4.09
N HIS A 185 -10.84 -12.85 -5.16
CA HIS A 185 -11.67 -11.65 -5.28
C HIS A 185 -13.15 -12.01 -5.44
N ARG A 186 -13.46 -13.06 -6.20
CA ARG A 186 -14.84 -13.57 -6.33
C ARG A 186 -15.39 -14.06 -4.99
N GLU A 187 -14.60 -14.86 -4.27
CA GLU A 187 -14.98 -15.35 -2.93
C GLU A 187 -15.20 -14.19 -1.94
N PHE A 188 -14.35 -13.15 -1.99
CA PHE A 188 -14.51 -11.94 -1.18
C PHE A 188 -15.83 -11.21 -1.47
N ASN A 189 -16.13 -10.99 -2.75
CA ASN A 189 -17.35 -10.29 -3.15
C ASN A 189 -18.62 -11.07 -2.75
N GLU A 190 -18.58 -12.40 -2.83
CA GLU A 190 -19.67 -13.25 -2.34
C GLU A 190 -19.86 -13.14 -0.83
N MET A 191 -18.76 -13.10 -0.07
CA MET A 191 -18.79 -12.94 1.38
C MET A 191 -19.40 -11.59 1.78
N MET A 192 -18.97 -10.50 1.13
CA MET A 192 -19.48 -9.16 1.39
C MET A 192 -20.98 -9.05 1.10
N ARG A 193 -21.45 -9.60 -0.03
CA ARG A 193 -22.89 -9.63 -0.38
C ARG A 193 -23.72 -10.37 0.67
N LYS A 194 -23.23 -11.52 1.16
CA LYS A 194 -23.93 -12.29 2.22
C LYS A 194 -24.05 -11.46 3.49
N GLN A 195 -22.99 -10.75 3.89
CA GLN A 195 -23.01 -9.91 5.09
C GLN A 195 -24.02 -8.76 4.98
N GLU A 196 -24.11 -8.12 3.81
CA GLU A 196 -25.12 -7.09 3.54
C GLU A 196 -26.55 -7.65 3.68
N THR A 197 -26.84 -8.83 3.12
CA THR A 197 -28.18 -9.43 3.21
C THR A 197 -28.59 -9.80 4.65
N LEU A 198 -27.62 -10.22 5.49
CA LEU A 198 -27.86 -10.50 6.90
C LEU A 198 -28.16 -9.21 7.67
N ASN A 199 -27.41 -8.14 7.42
CA ASN A 199 -27.61 -6.85 8.08
C ASN A 199 -28.98 -6.22 7.76
N VAL A 200 -29.46 -6.36 6.52
CA VAL A 200 -30.80 -5.88 6.13
C VAL A 200 -31.90 -6.69 6.85
N SER A 201 -31.75 -8.01 6.92
CA SER A 201 -32.72 -8.89 7.60
C SER A 201 -32.83 -8.59 9.10
N ASP A 202 -31.70 -8.30 9.76
CA ASP A 202 -31.67 -7.91 11.18
C ASP A 202 -32.31 -6.53 11.43
N GLN A 203 -32.15 -5.58 10.50
CA GLN A 203 -32.83 -4.28 10.60
C GLN A 203 -34.35 -4.41 10.45
N ASP A 204 -34.83 -5.34 9.61
CA ASP A 204 -36.25 -5.59 9.42
C ASP A 204 -36.89 -6.31 10.62
N LEU A 205 -36.16 -7.20 11.29
CA LEU A 205 -36.61 -7.82 12.55
C LEU A 205 -36.77 -6.79 13.68
N ARG A 206 -35.90 -5.78 13.74
CA ARG A 206 -35.97 -4.70 14.75
C ARG A 206 -37.06 -3.65 14.49
N LYS A 207 -37.65 -3.61 13.30
CA LYS A 207 -38.74 -2.70 12.94
C LYS A 207 -40.14 -3.30 13.15
N ARG A 208 -40.26 -4.51 13.69
CA ARG A 208 -41.57 -5.04 14.08
C ARG A 208 -42.14 -4.18 15.21
N PRO A 209 -43.33 -3.57 15.03
CA PRO A 209 -43.94 -2.77 16.08
C PRO A 209 -44.21 -3.65 17.29
N ASP A 210 -43.70 -3.23 18.45
CA ASP A 210 -43.96 -3.84 19.75
C ASP A 210 -45.47 -3.93 19.98
N SER A 211 -46.02 -5.13 19.83
CA SER A 211 -47.29 -5.47 20.46
C SER A 211 -47.02 -5.73 21.95
N SER A 212 -47.03 -4.65 22.73
CA SER A 212 -47.34 -4.62 24.18
C SER A 212 -46.84 -5.79 25.05
N GLY A 213 -45.72 -5.61 25.73
CA GLY A 213 -45.26 -6.46 26.86
C GLY A 213 -44.22 -5.74 27.73
N PRO A 214 -44.20 -5.94 29.06
CA PRO A 214 -43.55 -5.02 30.00
C PRO A 214 -42.02 -5.19 30.07
N GLU A 215 -41.39 -4.06 30.36
CA GLU A 215 -39.95 -3.77 30.41
C GLU A 215 -39.16 -4.73 31.31
N HIS A 216 -38.20 -5.46 30.72
CA HIS A 216 -37.03 -5.98 31.44
C HIS A 216 -35.75 -5.66 30.68
N GLY A 217 -34.81 -5.04 31.40
CA GLY A 217 -33.61 -4.36 30.90
C GLY A 217 -32.72 -5.22 30.02
N ALA A 218 -32.37 -4.67 28.85
CA ALA A 218 -31.39 -5.24 27.95
C ALA A 218 -29.98 -4.79 28.34
N ILE A 219 -29.15 -5.77 28.74
CA ILE A 219 -27.69 -5.65 28.80
C ILE A 219 -27.19 -5.80 27.36
N GLY A 220 -26.68 -4.71 26.78
CA GLY A 220 -26.05 -4.72 25.46
C GLY A 220 -24.71 -5.43 25.51
N ILE A 221 -24.57 -6.53 24.76
CA ILE A 221 -23.29 -7.18 24.49
C ILE A 221 -22.77 -6.62 23.16
N SER A 222 -21.72 -5.81 23.25
CA SER A 222 -20.94 -5.33 22.10
C SER A 222 -20.00 -6.44 21.63
N CYS A 223 -20.11 -6.85 20.36
CA CYS A 223 -19.12 -7.70 19.71
C CYS A 223 -17.94 -6.83 19.21
N GLU A 224 -17.06 -6.43 20.13
CA GLU A 224 -15.69 -6.06 19.78
C GLU A 224 -14.79 -7.28 20.03
N ALA A 225 -14.64 -8.12 19.01
CA ALA A 225 -13.66 -9.20 19.02
C ALA A 225 -12.26 -8.64 18.73
N VAL A 226 -11.56 -8.29 19.82
CA VAL A 226 -10.15 -8.59 20.13
C VAL A 226 -9.21 -8.81 18.94
N PHE A 227 -8.48 -7.76 18.57
CA PHE A 227 -7.10 -7.85 18.10
C PHE A 227 -6.30 -6.62 18.56
N SER A 228 -6.06 -6.52 19.86
CA SER A 228 -5.01 -5.63 20.38
C SER A 228 -3.69 -6.39 20.40
N ALA A 229 -2.85 -6.15 19.39
CA ALA A 229 -1.42 -6.35 19.56
C ALA A 229 -0.91 -5.24 20.51
N PRO A 230 0.04 -5.52 21.42
CA PRO A 230 0.63 -4.48 22.25
C PRO A 230 1.32 -3.45 21.36
N GLU A 231 0.99 -2.16 21.53
CA GLU A 231 1.74 -1.10 20.87
C GLU A 231 3.20 -1.15 21.32
N PRO A 232 4.18 -1.03 20.41
CA PRO A 232 5.56 -0.87 20.81
C PRO A 232 5.69 0.46 21.56
N HIS A 233 6.18 0.38 22.80
CA HIS A 233 6.57 1.54 23.61
C HIS A 233 7.36 2.53 22.74
N ALA A 234 6.78 3.70 22.51
CA ALA A 234 7.51 4.81 21.91
C ALA A 234 8.60 5.27 22.89
N ASP A 235 9.85 5.15 22.48
CA ASP A 235 10.96 5.77 23.20
C ASP A 235 10.72 7.30 23.29
N PRO A 236 10.88 7.91 24.48
CA PRO A 236 10.73 9.35 24.62
C PRO A 236 11.81 10.08 23.81
N LEU A 237 11.39 11.10 23.07
CA LEU A 237 12.27 12.03 22.38
C LEU A 237 13.26 12.66 23.40
N PRO A 238 14.57 12.79 23.06
CA PRO A 238 15.51 13.47 23.92
C PRO A 238 15.13 14.94 24.04
N GLY A 239 14.88 15.37 25.28
CA GLY A 239 14.53 16.74 25.62
C GLY A 239 15.67 17.72 25.29
N ASN A 240 15.27 18.90 24.81
CA ASN A 240 16.14 20.06 24.67
C ASN A 240 16.76 20.41 26.02
N ALA A 241 18.08 20.24 26.12
CA ALA A 241 18.89 20.85 27.15
C ALA A 241 19.29 22.26 26.70
N ASP A 242 18.37 23.21 26.87
CA ASP A 242 18.72 24.64 26.86
C ASP A 242 19.30 25.00 28.24
N GLY A 243 20.60 24.80 28.38
CA GLY A 243 21.40 25.28 29.49
C GLY A 243 21.98 26.65 29.18
N LYS A 244 21.39 27.68 29.79
CA LYS A 244 21.98 29.00 29.99
C LYS A 244 23.27 28.88 30.81
N THR A 245 24.35 29.49 30.32
CA THR A 245 25.21 30.45 31.03
C THR A 245 26.03 31.20 30.01
#